data_AF-A0A2H6GUS8-F1
#
_entry.id   AF-A0A2H6GUS8-F1
#
_cell.length_a   1.000
_cell.length_b   1.000
_cell.length_c   1.000
_cell.angle_alpha   90.00
_cell.angle_beta   90.00
_cell.angle_gamma   90.00
#
_symmetry.space_group_name_H-M   'P 1'
#
loop_
_entity.id
_entity.type
_entity.pdbx_description
1 polymer ?
#
loop_
_entity_poly.entity_id
_entity_poly.type
_entity_poly.pdbx_seq_one_letter_code
_entity_poly.pdbx_strand_id
1 'polypeptide(L)'
;METIKPHGRHLVNRIANIDESELKGLDTVEIDLGTTLDLELIATGAYSPLEGFMRSDDYTAVVERMRLSDYIPWSLPITLSVSEDKAKKLEVGDDIALSYNGGEVLGLLSLEEKYGFNKKWEAENVFKTADTDHPGVAYLMSKGDVNLGGKIQLVKRMKYADYAEYRFDPADTRGIFSDLGWRTVVGFQTRNPIHRAHEYVTKCALEMVDGLFINPLVGSTKSDDIPADTRMKCYKAIIEHYYPKDRTLLGLFPAAMRYAGPREAVFHALVRKNYGCTHFTVGRDHAGVGNYYGTFDAQKIFYEFEPCEIGIIPLFFEHVFYCKECGHMASMKTCDHSQDKRVFLSGTKVRELLAKNEMLPLEFTRPEVAKVLIDENHRNNPEKSVEADQKA
;
A
#
# COMPACT_ATOMS: atom_id res chain seq x y z
N MET A 1 -14.73 6.86 -20.91
CA MET A 1 -15.59 5.71 -20.55
C MET A 1 -15.11 5.21 -19.20
N GLU A 2 -15.99 4.96 -18.23
CA GLU A 2 -15.55 4.49 -16.90
C GLU A 2 -15.06 3.03 -16.98
N THR A 3 -13.87 2.73 -16.44
CA THR A 3 -13.26 1.38 -16.48
C THR A 3 -13.97 0.40 -15.55
N ILE A 4 -14.28 0.80 -14.32
CA ILE A 4 -14.93 0.01 -13.28
C ILE A 4 -15.61 0.93 -12.26
N LYS A 5 -16.77 0.54 -11.72
CA LYS A 5 -17.42 1.31 -10.64
C LYS A 5 -16.55 1.31 -9.37
N PRO A 6 -16.47 2.43 -8.62
CA PRO A 6 -15.85 2.46 -7.30
C PRO A 6 -16.46 1.43 -6.36
N HIS A 7 -15.69 1.05 -5.35
CA HIS A 7 -16.20 0.19 -4.29
C HIS A 7 -17.27 0.93 -3.48
N GLY A 8 -18.42 0.26 -3.24
CA GLY A 8 -19.62 0.94 -2.75
C GLY A 8 -20.34 1.83 -3.77
N ARG A 9 -20.05 1.67 -5.07
CA ARG A 9 -20.71 2.31 -6.24
C ARG A 9 -20.41 3.78 -6.48
N HIS A 10 -19.99 4.52 -5.46
CA HIS A 10 -19.67 5.94 -5.56
C HIS A 10 -18.27 6.21 -5.03
N LEU A 11 -17.53 7.09 -5.72
CA LEU A 11 -16.24 7.55 -5.24
C LEU A 11 -16.50 8.63 -4.19
N VAL A 12 -16.11 8.36 -2.96
CA VAL A 12 -16.22 9.31 -1.85
C VAL A 12 -15.33 10.53 -2.14
N ASN A 13 -15.84 11.72 -1.82
CA ASN A 13 -15.04 12.94 -1.79
C ASN A 13 -15.40 13.71 -0.51
N ARG A 14 -14.43 13.86 0.38
CA ARG A 14 -14.56 14.59 1.65
C ARG A 14 -13.57 15.75 1.74
N ILE A 15 -13.05 16.21 0.62
CA ILE A 15 -12.23 17.41 0.58
C ILE A 15 -13.16 18.62 0.73
N ALA A 16 -12.85 19.49 1.69
CA ALA A 16 -13.63 20.67 1.99
C ALA A 16 -12.76 21.92 1.93
N ASN A 17 -13.30 22.99 1.36
CA ASN A 17 -12.70 24.32 1.44
C ASN A 17 -13.29 25.03 2.66
N ILE A 18 -12.65 24.86 3.81
CA ILE A 18 -13.08 25.47 5.08
C ILE A 18 -12.20 26.68 5.36
N ASP A 19 -12.80 27.78 5.83
CA ASP A 19 -12.06 28.96 6.26
C ASP A 19 -11.31 28.66 7.57
N GLU A 20 -10.04 29.07 7.69
CA GLU A 20 -9.25 28.84 8.91
C GLU A 20 -9.89 29.44 10.17
N SER A 21 -10.78 30.44 10.04
CA SER A 21 -11.54 30.99 11.15
C SER A 21 -12.57 30.02 11.73
N GLU A 22 -13.14 29.11 10.93
CA GLU A 22 -14.08 28.07 11.38
C GLU A 22 -13.38 26.97 12.19
N LEU A 23 -12.06 26.84 12.04
CA LEU A 23 -11.24 25.89 12.79
C LEU A 23 -10.85 26.41 14.19
N LYS A 24 -11.06 27.71 14.47
CA LYS A 24 -10.65 28.32 15.73
C LYS A 24 -11.57 27.91 16.87
N GLY A 25 -10.95 27.49 17.98
CA GLY A 25 -11.68 27.15 19.20
C GLY A 25 -12.24 25.73 19.24
N LEU A 26 -12.09 24.97 18.15
CA LEU A 26 -12.40 23.54 18.14
C LEU A 26 -11.42 22.78 19.02
N ASP A 27 -11.92 21.74 19.69
CA ASP A 27 -11.06 20.75 20.31
C ASP A 27 -10.14 20.12 19.27
N THR A 28 -8.87 20.06 19.59
CA THR A 28 -7.84 19.56 18.66
C THR A 28 -7.28 18.22 19.12
N VAL A 29 -7.18 17.26 18.21
CA VAL A 29 -6.47 15.99 18.38
C VAL A 29 -5.26 16.00 17.46
N GLU A 30 -4.08 15.79 18.03
CA GLU A 30 -2.87 15.53 17.26
C GLU A 30 -2.89 14.06 16.82
N ILE A 31 -2.78 13.82 15.52
CA ILE A 31 -2.80 12.49 14.91
C ILE A 31 -1.40 12.08 14.46
N ASP A 32 -1.16 10.78 14.32
CA ASP A 32 0.11 10.28 13.80
C ASP A 32 0.15 10.30 12.25
N LEU A 33 1.30 9.93 11.68
CA LEU A 33 1.47 9.88 10.23
C LEU A 33 0.52 8.84 9.58
N GLY A 34 0.32 7.68 10.20
CA GLY A 34 -0.56 6.64 9.64
C GLY A 34 -2.01 7.10 9.53
N THR A 35 -2.50 7.74 10.58
CA THR A 35 -3.85 8.33 10.65
C THR A 35 -3.99 9.52 9.70
N THR A 36 -2.93 10.31 9.53
CA THR A 36 -2.90 11.41 8.55
C THR A 36 -3.04 10.88 7.12
N LEU A 37 -2.35 9.78 6.79
CA LEU A 37 -2.47 9.11 5.50
C LEU A 37 -3.87 8.53 5.27
N ASP A 38 -4.44 7.90 6.30
CA ASP A 38 -5.80 7.36 6.21
C ASP A 38 -6.84 8.47 6.02
N LEU A 39 -6.70 9.61 6.71
CA LEU A 39 -7.55 10.78 6.52
C LEU A 39 -7.55 11.24 5.05
N GLU A 40 -6.37 11.35 4.43
CA GLU A 40 -6.27 11.72 3.02
C GLU A 40 -6.90 10.65 2.10
N LEU A 41 -6.67 9.37 2.36
CA LEU A 41 -7.17 8.27 1.52
C LEU A 41 -8.68 8.06 1.64
N ILE A 42 -9.27 8.33 2.81
CA ILE A 42 -10.73 8.45 2.97
C ILE A 42 -11.24 9.62 2.13
N ALA A 43 -10.65 10.80 2.32
CA ALA A 43 -11.19 12.03 1.73
C ALA A 43 -11.11 12.10 0.20
N THR A 44 -10.08 11.47 -0.37
CA THR A 44 -9.88 11.39 -1.83
C THR A 44 -10.66 10.24 -2.48
N GLY A 45 -11.33 9.41 -1.68
CA GLY A 45 -12.11 8.28 -2.15
C GLY A 45 -11.28 7.02 -2.42
N ALA A 46 -9.98 7.01 -2.13
CA ALA A 46 -9.16 5.81 -2.27
C ALA A 46 -9.67 4.69 -1.34
N TYR A 47 -10.26 5.05 -0.20
CA TYR A 47 -10.91 4.14 0.74
C TYR A 47 -12.44 4.08 0.62
N SER A 48 -13.02 4.48 -0.52
CA SER A 48 -14.47 4.30 -0.73
C SER A 48 -14.89 2.84 -0.44
N PRO A 49 -16.02 2.61 0.27
CA PRO A 49 -17.07 3.58 0.61
C PRO A 49 -16.88 4.36 1.92
N LEU A 50 -15.74 4.25 2.60
CA LEU A 50 -15.55 4.95 3.87
C LEU A 50 -15.66 6.46 3.68
N GLU A 51 -16.46 7.10 4.54
CA GLU A 51 -16.61 8.56 4.62
C GLU A 51 -15.92 9.16 5.86
N GLY A 52 -15.28 8.32 6.67
CA GLY A 52 -14.68 8.70 7.94
C GLY A 52 -14.02 7.51 8.65
N PHE A 53 -13.58 7.75 9.89
CA PHE A 53 -13.05 6.69 10.74
C PHE A 53 -14.19 5.82 11.26
N MET A 54 -13.95 4.51 11.30
CA MET A 54 -14.98 3.54 11.60
C MET A 54 -15.63 3.76 12.96
N ARG A 55 -16.95 3.57 12.98
CA ARG A 55 -17.76 3.41 14.17
C ARG A 55 -17.70 1.98 14.68
N SER A 56 -18.24 1.71 15.87
CA SER A 56 -18.08 0.40 16.52
C SER A 56 -18.68 -0.76 15.72
N ASP A 57 -19.81 -0.53 15.05
CA ASP A 57 -20.48 -1.54 14.22
C ASP A 57 -19.64 -1.95 13.00
N ASP A 58 -19.12 -0.97 12.25
CA ASP A 58 -18.25 -1.22 11.10
C ASP A 58 -16.92 -1.84 11.54
N TYR A 59 -16.32 -1.32 12.61
CA TYR A 59 -15.09 -1.84 13.19
C TYR A 59 -15.23 -3.33 13.56
N THR A 60 -16.26 -3.66 14.34
CA THR A 60 -16.49 -5.04 14.82
C THR A 60 -16.74 -5.97 13.65
N ALA A 61 -17.60 -5.56 12.70
CA ALA A 61 -17.89 -6.30 11.49
C ALA A 61 -16.64 -6.55 10.63
N VAL A 62 -15.77 -5.55 10.47
CA VAL A 62 -14.53 -5.70 9.68
C VAL A 62 -13.57 -6.66 10.35
N VAL A 63 -13.40 -6.57 11.67
CA VAL A 63 -12.55 -7.50 12.43
C VAL A 63 -13.06 -8.93 12.31
N GLU A 64 -14.37 -9.17 12.46
CA GLU A 64 -14.94 -10.52 12.48
C GLU A 64 -15.10 -11.14 11.09
N ARG A 65 -15.66 -10.41 10.13
CA ARG A 65 -16.21 -10.98 8.88
C ARG A 65 -15.69 -10.33 7.60
N MET A 66 -14.70 -9.43 7.70
CA MET A 66 -14.13 -8.70 6.57
C MET A 66 -15.17 -8.00 5.69
N ARG A 67 -16.20 -7.46 6.34
CA ARG A 67 -17.25 -6.67 5.72
C ARG A 67 -17.61 -5.53 6.68
N LEU A 68 -18.00 -4.39 6.13
CA LEU A 68 -18.65 -3.33 6.90
C LEU A 68 -19.98 -3.82 7.51
N SER A 69 -20.59 -3.01 8.36
CA SER A 69 -21.86 -3.32 9.03
C SER A 69 -22.99 -3.61 8.02
N ASP A 70 -22.94 -2.97 6.85
CA ASP A 70 -23.86 -3.13 5.72
C ASP A 70 -23.51 -4.28 4.74
N TYR A 71 -22.56 -5.13 5.13
CA TYR A 71 -22.06 -6.29 4.37
C TYR A 71 -21.19 -5.96 3.14
N ILE A 72 -20.84 -4.71 2.88
CA ILE A 72 -19.87 -4.39 1.83
C ILE A 72 -18.49 -4.92 2.23
N PRO A 73 -17.76 -5.67 1.36
CA PRO A 73 -16.43 -6.18 1.67
C PRO A 73 -15.45 -5.11 2.10
N TRP A 74 -14.76 -5.34 3.22
CA TRP A 74 -13.70 -4.48 3.71
C TRP A 74 -12.89 -5.22 4.77
N SER A 75 -11.58 -5.37 4.57
CA SER A 75 -10.79 -6.36 5.31
C SER A 75 -9.92 -5.80 6.44
N LEU A 76 -9.73 -4.48 6.54
CA LEU A 76 -8.86 -3.85 7.54
C LEU A 76 -9.56 -2.71 8.31
N PRO A 77 -9.47 -2.67 9.65
CA PRO A 77 -9.99 -1.55 10.42
C PRO A 77 -9.29 -0.24 10.08
N ILE A 78 -10.06 0.83 9.84
CA ILE A 78 -9.54 2.20 9.67
C ILE A 78 -10.09 3.05 10.81
N THR A 79 -9.28 3.21 11.86
CA THR A 79 -9.68 3.81 13.14
C THR A 79 -8.71 4.91 13.58
N LEU A 80 -9.27 5.93 14.22
CA LEU A 80 -8.53 6.95 14.95
C LEU A 80 -8.69 6.68 16.45
N SER A 81 -7.59 6.46 17.15
CA SER A 81 -7.61 6.12 18.58
C SER A 81 -6.89 7.18 19.41
N VAL A 82 -7.46 7.53 20.56
CA VAL A 82 -6.88 8.46 21.54
C VAL A 82 -6.84 7.83 22.93
N SER A 83 -6.08 8.42 23.85
CA SER A 83 -6.10 8.00 25.25
C SER A 83 -7.47 8.23 25.88
N GLU A 84 -7.82 7.47 26.93
CA GLU A 84 -9.07 7.67 27.66
C GLU A 84 -9.22 9.10 28.19
N ASP A 85 -8.13 9.70 28.67
CA ASP A 85 -8.14 11.07 29.21
C ASP A 85 -8.38 12.12 28.13
N LYS A 86 -7.92 11.88 26.90
CA LYS A 86 -8.26 12.75 25.77
C LYS A 86 -9.72 12.52 25.36
N ALA A 87 -10.19 11.27 25.27
CA ALA A 87 -11.57 10.95 24.93
C ALA A 87 -12.61 11.52 25.91
N LYS A 88 -12.29 11.62 27.21
CA LYS A 88 -13.16 12.24 28.23
C LYS A 88 -13.39 13.74 28.01
N LYS A 89 -12.45 14.43 27.34
CA LYS A 89 -12.51 15.88 27.08
C LYS A 89 -13.28 16.24 25.81
N LEU A 90 -13.60 15.26 24.97
CA LEU A 90 -14.28 15.45 23.70
C LEU A 90 -15.77 15.12 23.86
N GLU A 91 -16.67 15.88 23.26
CA GLU A 91 -18.11 15.60 23.32
C GLU A 91 -18.61 14.98 22.00
N VAL A 92 -19.48 13.98 22.08
CA VAL A 92 -20.10 13.39 20.89
C VAL A 92 -21.11 14.38 20.33
N GLY A 93 -21.05 14.61 19.01
CA GLY A 93 -21.82 15.63 18.31
C GLY A 93 -20.98 16.83 17.88
N ASP A 94 -19.79 17.01 18.43
CA ASP A 94 -18.88 18.11 18.10
C ASP A 94 -17.98 17.78 16.90
N ASP A 95 -17.53 18.84 16.22
CA ASP A 95 -16.44 18.76 15.25
C ASP A 95 -15.09 18.91 15.95
N ILE A 96 -14.18 17.99 15.66
CA ILE A 96 -12.83 17.93 16.23
C ILE A 96 -11.81 18.26 15.15
N ALA A 97 -10.93 19.21 15.42
CA ALA A 97 -9.80 19.50 14.55
C ALA A 97 -8.74 18.40 14.65
N LEU A 98 -8.34 17.85 13.50
CA LEU A 98 -7.27 16.87 13.37
C LEU A 98 -5.99 17.57 12.90
N SER A 99 -4.96 17.55 13.74
CA SER A 99 -3.70 18.24 13.50
C SER A 99 -2.51 17.30 13.41
N TYR A 100 -1.47 17.72 12.69
CA TYR A 100 -0.23 16.96 12.53
C TYR A 100 1.01 17.87 12.65
N ASN A 101 2.13 17.30 13.08
CA ASN A 101 3.48 17.90 13.04
C ASN A 101 3.57 19.35 13.55
N GLY A 102 3.28 19.56 14.84
CA GLY A 102 3.37 20.88 15.46
C GLY A 102 2.11 21.75 15.32
N GLY A 103 0.95 21.12 15.09
CA GLY A 103 -0.36 21.75 15.20
C GLY A 103 -0.98 22.23 13.89
N GLU A 104 -0.44 21.84 12.73
CA GLU A 104 -1.08 22.15 11.45
C GLU A 104 -2.37 21.34 11.32
N VAL A 105 -3.52 22.02 11.25
CA VAL A 105 -4.83 21.36 11.09
C VAL A 105 -4.96 20.88 9.64
N LEU A 106 -5.16 19.57 9.48
CA LEU A 106 -5.29 18.90 8.20
C LEU A 106 -6.75 18.56 7.86
N GLY A 107 -7.58 18.35 8.88
CA GLY A 107 -8.98 18.01 8.67
C GLY A 107 -9.83 18.11 9.92
N LEU A 108 -11.10 17.75 9.77
CA LEU A 108 -12.09 17.68 10.83
C LEU A 108 -12.61 16.25 10.96
N LEU A 109 -12.99 15.87 12.18
CA LEU A 109 -13.79 14.71 12.50
C LEU A 109 -15.09 15.18 13.15
N SER A 110 -16.22 14.96 12.48
CA SER A 110 -17.54 15.09 13.10
C SER A 110 -17.75 13.87 14.00
N LEU A 111 -17.58 14.05 15.31
CA LEU A 111 -17.52 12.93 16.26
C LEU A 111 -18.91 12.34 16.47
N GLU A 112 -19.14 11.14 15.95
CA GLU A 112 -20.42 10.43 16.09
C GLU A 112 -20.39 9.42 17.24
N GLU A 113 -19.22 8.88 17.58
CA GLU A 113 -19.10 7.80 18.56
C GLU A 113 -17.72 7.75 19.22
N LYS A 114 -17.69 7.37 20.51
CA LYS A 114 -16.46 7.01 21.24
C LYS A 114 -16.64 5.61 21.81
N TYR A 115 -15.71 4.70 21.52
CA TYR A 115 -15.82 3.32 21.99
C TYR A 115 -14.46 2.71 22.33
N GLY A 116 -14.43 1.91 23.39
CA GLY A 116 -13.27 1.08 23.73
C GLY A 116 -13.23 -0.17 22.85
N PHE A 117 -12.05 -0.78 22.71
CA PHE A 117 -11.89 -1.98 21.89
C PHE A 117 -10.79 -2.90 22.43
N ASN A 118 -10.90 -4.19 22.11
CA ASN A 118 -9.92 -5.19 22.52
C ASN A 118 -8.82 -5.31 21.46
N LYS A 119 -7.68 -4.64 21.68
CA LYS A 119 -6.50 -4.68 20.80
C LYS A 119 -5.96 -6.09 20.57
N LYS A 120 -6.02 -6.97 21.58
CA LYS A 120 -5.56 -8.36 21.41
C LYS A 120 -6.48 -9.14 20.47
N TRP A 121 -7.79 -8.97 20.63
CA TRP A 121 -8.78 -9.59 19.76
C TRP A 121 -8.67 -9.09 18.31
N GLU A 122 -8.48 -7.78 18.11
CA GLU A 122 -8.18 -7.24 16.78
C GLU A 122 -6.88 -7.86 16.23
N ALA A 123 -5.83 -7.95 17.05
CA ALA A 123 -4.55 -8.48 16.62
C ALA A 123 -4.66 -9.93 16.11
N GLU A 124 -5.30 -10.79 16.89
CA GLU A 124 -5.51 -12.21 16.56
C GLU A 124 -6.38 -12.40 15.31
N ASN A 125 -7.40 -11.57 15.12
CA ASN A 125 -8.32 -11.72 13.98
C ASN A 125 -7.80 -11.07 12.69
N VAL A 126 -7.10 -9.94 12.79
CA VAL A 126 -6.58 -9.16 11.65
C VAL A 126 -5.20 -9.63 11.21
N PHE A 127 -4.27 -9.83 12.15
CA PHE A 127 -2.87 -10.18 11.86
C PHE A 127 -2.55 -11.66 12.08
N LYS A 128 -3.52 -12.47 12.53
CA LYS A 128 -3.35 -13.90 12.87
C LYS A 128 -2.34 -14.16 14.00
N THR A 129 -1.96 -13.13 14.74
CA THR A 129 -1.02 -13.20 15.87
C THR A 129 -1.23 -12.01 16.81
N ALA A 130 -0.90 -12.19 18.08
CA ALA A 130 -0.80 -11.11 19.06
C ALA A 130 0.67 -10.75 19.39
N ASP A 131 1.60 -11.31 18.62
CA ASP A 131 3.04 -11.06 18.75
C ASP A 131 3.41 -9.62 18.34
N THR A 132 4.01 -8.87 19.26
CA THR A 132 4.43 -7.48 19.03
C THR A 132 5.64 -7.36 18.11
N ASP A 133 6.33 -8.45 17.78
CA ASP A 133 7.36 -8.41 16.72
C ASP A 133 6.74 -8.23 15.32
N HIS A 134 5.44 -8.52 15.17
CA HIS A 134 4.69 -8.19 13.97
C HIS A 134 4.45 -6.66 13.90
N PRO A 135 4.92 -5.94 12.86
CA PRO A 135 4.85 -4.47 12.81
C PRO A 135 3.43 -3.90 12.95
N GLY A 136 2.45 -4.54 12.31
CA GLY A 136 1.04 -4.15 12.45
C GLY A 136 0.49 -4.32 13.87
N VAL A 137 0.96 -5.33 14.61
CA VAL A 137 0.53 -5.58 16.00
C VAL A 137 1.22 -4.59 16.93
N ALA A 138 2.52 -4.34 16.76
CA ALA A 138 3.23 -3.28 17.49
C ALA A 138 2.53 -1.93 17.34
N TYR A 139 2.18 -1.57 16.10
CA TYR A 139 1.48 -0.32 15.81
C TYR A 139 0.11 -0.29 16.51
N LEU A 140 -0.69 -1.35 16.39
CA LEU A 140 -1.99 -1.47 17.07
C LEU A 140 -1.87 -1.32 18.61
N MET A 141 -0.87 -1.95 19.22
CA MET A 141 -0.65 -1.87 20.67
C MET A 141 -0.20 -0.47 21.10
N SER A 142 0.47 0.28 20.22
CA SER A 142 0.90 1.66 20.48
C SER A 142 -0.23 2.70 20.45
N LYS A 143 -1.39 2.36 19.86
CA LYS A 143 -2.54 3.27 19.76
C LYS A 143 -3.18 3.55 21.12
N GLY A 144 -4.01 4.59 21.21
CA GLY A 144 -4.87 4.81 22.37
C GLY A 144 -5.94 3.71 22.56
N ASP A 145 -6.64 3.75 23.69
CA ASP A 145 -7.61 2.71 24.08
C ASP A 145 -9.05 3.03 23.67
N VAL A 146 -9.32 4.26 23.23
CA VAL A 146 -10.65 4.71 22.78
C VAL A 146 -10.59 5.13 21.33
N ASN A 147 -11.40 4.49 20.48
CA ASN A 147 -11.61 4.90 19.10
C ASN A 147 -12.62 6.04 19.02
N LEU A 148 -12.33 7.00 18.16
CA LEU A 148 -13.23 8.08 17.76
C LEU A 148 -13.78 7.75 16.36
N GLY A 149 -15.07 7.44 16.30
CA GLY A 149 -15.77 7.09 15.07
C GLY A 149 -16.60 8.27 14.56
N GLY A 150 -16.60 8.48 13.25
CA GLY A 150 -17.35 9.59 12.66
C GLY A 150 -16.82 10.00 11.29
N LYS A 151 -17.62 10.84 10.62
CA LYS A 151 -17.34 11.34 9.29
C LYS A 151 -16.21 12.37 9.32
N ILE A 152 -15.39 12.41 8.27
CA ILE A 152 -14.25 13.35 8.20
C ILE A 152 -14.43 14.42 7.13
N GLN A 153 -13.66 15.49 7.23
CA GLN A 153 -13.40 16.41 6.13
C GLN A 153 -11.90 16.68 6.06
N LEU A 154 -11.32 16.64 4.87
CA LEU A 154 -9.93 17.04 4.64
C LEU A 154 -9.92 18.50 4.20
N VAL A 155 -9.28 19.35 5.01
CA VAL A 155 -9.13 20.79 4.74
C VAL A 155 -7.81 21.06 4.04
N LYS A 156 -6.76 20.34 4.44
CA LYS A 156 -5.41 20.54 3.94
C LYS A 156 -4.69 19.21 3.84
N ARG A 157 -4.03 18.99 2.70
CA ARG A 157 -3.11 17.85 2.55
C ARG A 157 -1.83 18.12 3.32
N MET A 158 -1.28 17.08 3.92
CA MET A 158 0.10 17.13 4.38
C MET A 158 1.01 17.46 3.19
N LYS A 159 1.94 18.40 3.40
CA LYS A 159 2.90 18.78 2.36
C LYS A 159 3.94 17.67 2.21
N TYR A 160 4.14 17.23 0.98
CA TYR A 160 5.26 16.38 0.60
C TYR A 160 6.15 17.18 -0.34
N ALA A 161 7.46 17.20 -0.08
CA ALA A 161 8.41 17.90 -0.93
C ALA A 161 8.72 17.12 -2.23
N ASP A 162 8.62 15.78 -2.19
CA ASP A 162 9.14 14.93 -3.25
C ASP A 162 8.02 14.23 -4.05
N TYR A 163 8.21 14.16 -5.38
CA TYR A 163 7.41 13.36 -6.32
C TYR A 163 5.90 13.68 -6.38
N ALA A 164 5.53 14.94 -6.11
CA ALA A 164 4.13 15.40 -6.15
C ALA A 164 3.46 15.11 -7.51
N GLU A 165 4.20 15.15 -8.61
CA GLU A 165 3.71 14.86 -9.96
C GLU A 165 3.25 13.42 -10.19
N TYR A 166 3.61 12.50 -9.27
CA TYR A 166 3.15 11.11 -9.29
C TYR A 166 2.04 10.84 -8.27
N ARG A 167 1.58 11.84 -7.52
CA ARG A 167 0.46 11.68 -6.58
C ARG A 167 -0.83 11.95 -7.32
N PHE A 168 -1.59 10.90 -7.54
CA PHE A 168 -2.90 10.96 -8.16
C PHE A 168 -3.95 10.59 -7.14
N ASP A 169 -5.07 11.31 -7.16
CA ASP A 169 -6.30 10.83 -6.56
C ASP A 169 -6.93 9.76 -7.46
N PRO A 170 -7.84 8.95 -6.91
CA PRO A 170 -8.65 8.05 -7.71
C PRO A 170 -9.39 8.75 -8.86
N ALA A 171 -9.84 9.99 -8.68
CA ALA A 171 -10.49 10.76 -9.75
C ALA A 171 -9.51 11.05 -10.91
N ASP A 172 -8.27 11.41 -10.60
CA ASP A 172 -7.24 11.71 -11.61
C ASP A 172 -6.89 10.47 -12.43
N THR A 173 -6.59 9.36 -11.76
CA THR A 173 -6.24 8.09 -12.45
C THR A 173 -7.37 7.60 -13.35
N ARG A 174 -8.63 7.69 -12.90
CA ARG A 174 -9.81 7.38 -13.74
C ARG A 174 -9.91 8.27 -14.97
N GLY A 175 -9.63 9.58 -14.81
CA GLY A 175 -9.54 10.53 -15.92
C GLY A 175 -8.45 10.13 -16.91
N ILE A 176 -7.23 9.92 -16.42
CA ILE A 176 -6.07 9.51 -17.21
C ILE A 176 -6.35 8.21 -17.98
N PHE A 177 -6.92 7.18 -17.34
CA PHE A 177 -7.26 5.93 -18.01
C PHE A 177 -8.28 6.14 -19.12
N SER A 178 -9.28 6.99 -18.90
CA SER A 178 -10.27 7.33 -19.93
C SER A 178 -9.64 8.10 -21.10
N ASP A 179 -8.75 9.05 -20.82
CA ASP A 179 -8.08 9.86 -21.85
C ASP A 179 -7.12 9.02 -22.71
N LEU A 180 -6.47 8.02 -22.10
CA LEU A 180 -5.65 7.01 -22.80
C LEU A 180 -6.50 5.95 -23.52
N GLY A 181 -7.83 5.98 -23.37
CA GLY A 181 -8.74 5.01 -23.98
C GLY A 181 -8.65 3.60 -23.39
N TRP A 182 -8.04 3.43 -22.21
CA TRP A 182 -7.94 2.15 -21.54
C TRP A 182 -9.30 1.72 -20.99
N ARG A 183 -9.75 0.51 -21.32
CA ARG A 183 -10.99 -0.08 -20.78
C ARG A 183 -10.71 -1.04 -19.65
N THR A 184 -9.57 -1.72 -19.73
CA THR A 184 -9.09 -2.66 -18.73
C THR A 184 -7.71 -2.23 -18.22
N VAL A 185 -7.55 -2.21 -16.90
CA VAL A 185 -6.32 -1.73 -16.26
C VAL A 185 -5.94 -2.69 -15.14
N VAL A 186 -4.69 -3.13 -15.11
CA VAL A 186 -4.16 -3.94 -14.01
C VAL A 186 -3.36 -3.09 -13.04
N GLY A 187 -3.72 -3.13 -11.76
CA GLY A 187 -2.95 -2.54 -10.69
C GLY A 187 -1.84 -3.47 -10.20
N PHE A 188 -0.63 -2.92 -10.01
CA PHE A 188 0.51 -3.60 -9.41
C PHE A 188 0.96 -2.86 -8.15
N GLN A 189 0.77 -3.51 -6.99
CA GLN A 189 1.28 -3.03 -5.70
C GLN A 189 2.73 -3.45 -5.52
N THR A 190 3.58 -2.52 -5.08
CA THR A 190 4.92 -2.87 -4.61
C THR A 190 5.40 -1.92 -3.51
N ARG A 191 6.29 -2.41 -2.64
CA ARG A 191 7.11 -1.58 -1.76
C ARG A 191 8.61 -1.71 -2.07
N ASN A 192 8.98 -2.55 -3.03
CA ASN A 192 10.37 -2.86 -3.38
C ASN A 192 10.65 -2.44 -4.83
N PRO A 193 11.93 -2.21 -5.19
CA PRO A 193 12.33 -2.09 -6.58
C PRO A 193 11.81 -3.24 -7.44
N ILE A 194 11.42 -2.93 -8.67
CA ILE A 194 10.95 -3.94 -9.63
C ILE A 194 12.20 -4.64 -10.20
N HIS A 195 12.30 -5.94 -9.95
CA HIS A 195 13.34 -6.82 -10.49
C HIS A 195 12.72 -7.78 -11.53
N ARG A 196 13.49 -8.68 -12.13
CA ARG A 196 13.07 -9.50 -13.29
C ARG A 196 11.81 -10.33 -13.03
N ALA A 197 11.64 -10.84 -11.81
CA ALA A 197 10.40 -11.52 -11.43
C ALA A 197 9.17 -10.60 -11.40
N HIS A 198 9.28 -9.38 -10.86
CA HIS A 198 8.21 -8.39 -10.90
C HIS A 198 7.93 -7.91 -12.34
N GLU A 199 8.99 -7.75 -13.15
CA GLU A 199 8.89 -7.44 -14.58
C GLU A 199 8.08 -8.50 -15.32
N TYR A 200 8.38 -9.78 -15.10
CA TYR A 200 7.63 -10.89 -15.68
C TYR A 200 6.15 -10.86 -15.29
N VAL A 201 5.85 -10.71 -14.00
CA VAL A 201 4.46 -10.66 -13.49
C VAL A 201 3.68 -9.53 -14.15
N THR A 202 4.24 -8.32 -14.15
CA THR A 202 3.56 -7.13 -14.69
C THR A 202 3.40 -7.18 -16.20
N LYS A 203 4.38 -7.74 -16.94
CA LYS A 203 4.26 -7.93 -18.39
C LYS A 203 3.23 -8.99 -18.74
N CYS A 204 3.24 -10.15 -18.08
CA CYS A 204 2.20 -11.17 -18.27
C CYS A 204 0.80 -10.63 -17.96
N ALA A 205 0.66 -9.79 -16.92
CA ALA A 205 -0.61 -9.15 -16.61
C ALA A 205 -1.03 -8.14 -17.68
N LEU A 206 -0.08 -7.34 -18.19
CA LEU A 206 -0.33 -6.33 -19.23
C LEU A 206 -0.78 -6.96 -20.56
N GLU A 207 -0.32 -8.16 -20.91
CA GLU A 207 -0.80 -8.89 -22.10
C GLU A 207 -2.33 -9.15 -22.10
N MET A 208 -2.96 -9.12 -20.92
CA MET A 208 -4.39 -9.38 -20.75
C MET A 208 -5.27 -8.12 -20.74
N VAL A 209 -4.68 -6.93 -20.68
CA VAL A 209 -5.40 -5.67 -20.43
C VAL A 209 -4.85 -4.50 -21.26
N ASP A 210 -5.54 -3.37 -21.26
CA ASP A 210 -5.13 -2.20 -22.03
C ASP A 210 -3.99 -1.40 -21.39
N GLY A 211 -3.87 -1.43 -20.05
CA GLY A 211 -2.86 -0.66 -19.34
C GLY A 211 -2.44 -1.22 -17.99
N LEU A 212 -1.23 -0.85 -17.57
CA LEU A 212 -0.61 -1.22 -16.30
C LEU A 212 -0.50 0.02 -15.41
N PHE A 213 -1.10 -0.05 -14.22
CA PHE A 213 -0.93 0.95 -13.17
C PHE A 213 0.05 0.43 -12.11
N ILE A 214 1.30 0.87 -12.21
CA ILE A 214 2.34 0.61 -11.21
C ILE A 214 2.10 1.58 -10.06
N ASN A 215 1.66 1.05 -8.92
CA ASN A 215 1.18 1.86 -7.81
C ASN A 215 1.96 1.57 -6.52
N PRO A 216 3.23 2.01 -6.43
CA PRO A 216 4.09 1.69 -5.31
C PRO A 216 3.65 2.44 -4.04
N LEU A 217 3.80 1.77 -2.90
CA LEU A 217 3.57 2.38 -1.60
C LEU A 217 4.71 3.33 -1.24
N VAL A 218 4.35 4.58 -0.95
CA VAL A 218 5.25 5.64 -0.49
C VAL A 218 4.67 6.22 0.79
N GLY A 219 5.13 5.73 1.92
CA GLY A 219 4.68 6.07 3.27
C GLY A 219 5.62 5.43 4.29
N SER A 220 5.23 5.34 5.57
CA SER A 220 6.00 4.63 6.58
C SER A 220 6.20 3.17 6.17
N THR A 221 7.42 2.83 5.76
CA THR A 221 7.86 1.46 5.52
C THR A 221 8.75 1.00 6.67
N LYS A 222 8.99 -0.31 6.80
CA LYS A 222 9.91 -0.86 7.80
C LYS A 222 11.30 -0.22 7.65
N SER A 223 12.02 -0.06 8.76
CA SER A 223 13.39 0.52 8.81
C SER A 223 14.39 -0.11 7.85
N ASP A 224 14.17 -1.38 7.46
CA ASP A 224 15.08 -2.13 6.58
C ASP A 224 14.73 -1.99 5.08
N ASP A 225 13.65 -1.28 4.74
CA ASP A 225 13.21 -1.10 3.35
C ASP A 225 14.06 -0.02 2.65
N ILE A 226 14.26 -0.19 1.34
CA ILE A 226 15.04 0.75 0.52
C ILE A 226 14.35 2.14 0.54
N PRO A 227 15.11 3.25 0.72
CA PRO A 227 14.55 4.60 0.78
C PRO A 227 13.61 4.91 -0.40
N ALA A 228 12.57 5.69 -0.14
CA ALA A 228 11.57 6.04 -1.15
C ALA A 228 12.19 6.68 -2.40
N ASP A 229 13.16 7.57 -2.23
CA ASP A 229 13.88 8.22 -3.32
C ASP A 229 14.62 7.22 -4.23
N THR A 230 15.37 6.29 -3.63
CA THR A 230 16.06 5.21 -4.35
C THR A 230 15.06 4.32 -5.09
N ARG A 231 13.93 3.97 -4.46
CA ARG A 231 12.86 3.18 -5.11
C ARG A 231 12.27 3.93 -6.30
N MET A 232 12.02 5.23 -6.17
CA MET A 232 11.53 6.07 -7.26
C MET A 232 12.48 6.11 -8.44
N LYS A 233 13.78 6.29 -8.21
CA LYS A 233 14.81 6.20 -9.25
C LYS A 233 14.79 4.84 -9.96
N CYS A 234 14.63 3.75 -9.20
CA CYS A 234 14.51 2.40 -9.76
C CYS A 234 13.25 2.24 -10.64
N TYR A 235 12.10 2.74 -10.20
CA TYR A 235 10.86 2.67 -10.97
C TYR A 235 10.95 3.47 -12.27
N LYS A 236 11.51 4.69 -12.21
CA LYS A 236 11.73 5.51 -13.41
C LYS A 236 12.66 4.78 -14.40
N ALA A 237 13.78 4.26 -13.94
CA ALA A 237 14.74 3.53 -14.78
C ALA A 237 14.09 2.32 -15.47
N ILE A 238 13.35 1.48 -14.74
CA ILE A 238 12.77 0.29 -15.38
C ILE A 238 11.65 0.65 -16.36
N ILE A 239 10.81 1.62 -16.03
CA ILE A 239 9.70 2.05 -16.90
C ILE A 239 10.23 2.68 -18.18
N GLU A 240 11.21 3.57 -18.07
CA GLU A 240 11.81 4.28 -19.21
C GLU A 240 12.43 3.33 -20.24
N HIS A 241 13.13 2.29 -19.77
CA HIS A 241 13.89 1.40 -20.64
C HIS A 241 13.11 0.16 -21.10
N TYR A 242 12.11 -0.32 -20.33
CA TYR A 242 11.55 -1.66 -20.52
C TYR A 242 10.03 -1.74 -20.64
N TYR A 243 9.30 -0.63 -20.51
CA TYR A 243 7.84 -0.60 -20.59
C TYR A 243 7.34 0.34 -21.70
N PRO A 244 6.20 0.02 -22.35
CA PRO A 244 5.56 0.92 -23.30
C PRO A 244 4.95 2.12 -22.54
N LYS A 245 5.32 3.35 -22.93
CA LYS A 245 4.89 4.59 -22.27
C LYS A 245 3.39 4.85 -22.39
N ASP A 246 2.77 4.43 -23.50
CA ASP A 246 1.34 4.54 -23.78
C ASP A 246 0.50 3.46 -23.08
N ARG A 247 1.14 2.52 -22.37
CA ARG A 247 0.52 1.38 -21.68
C ARG A 247 0.84 1.31 -20.19
N THR A 248 1.61 2.25 -19.66
CA THR A 248 2.12 2.19 -18.28
C THR A 248 1.97 3.53 -17.58
N LEU A 249 1.29 3.55 -16.44
CA LEU A 249 1.19 4.69 -15.55
C LEU A 249 1.87 4.35 -14.22
N LEU A 250 2.77 5.23 -13.76
CA LEU A 250 3.33 5.20 -12.41
C LEU A 250 2.57 6.20 -11.55
N GLY A 251 2.01 5.79 -10.42
CA GLY A 251 1.39 6.70 -9.45
C GLY A 251 1.61 6.24 -8.02
N LEU A 252 1.89 7.14 -7.09
CA LEU A 252 2.23 6.76 -5.71
C LEU A 252 1.00 6.46 -4.89
N PHE A 253 1.11 5.47 -4.01
CA PHE A 253 0.10 5.16 -3.01
C PHE A 253 0.57 5.67 -1.64
N PRO A 254 0.04 6.82 -1.16
CA PRO A 254 0.47 7.44 0.09
C PRO A 254 -0.19 6.75 1.29
N ALA A 255 0.21 5.51 1.59
CA ALA A 255 -0.39 4.72 2.66
C ALA A 255 0.67 4.15 3.60
N ALA A 256 0.27 3.88 4.84
CA ALA A 256 1.06 3.09 5.77
C ALA A 256 0.77 1.59 5.55
N MET A 257 1.81 0.77 5.45
CA MET A 257 1.63 -0.68 5.34
C MET A 257 1.32 -1.27 6.72
N ARG A 258 0.32 -2.16 6.79
CA ARG A 258 -0.07 -2.84 8.04
C ARG A 258 0.66 -4.18 8.20
N TYR A 259 1.20 -4.69 7.11
CA TYR A 259 1.78 -6.02 6.99
C TYR A 259 0.77 -7.13 7.35
N ALA A 260 -0.52 -6.90 7.08
CA ALA A 260 -1.61 -7.82 7.42
C ALA A 260 -1.82 -8.91 6.35
N GLY A 261 -0.80 -9.17 5.53
CA GLY A 261 -0.73 -10.27 4.58
C GLY A 261 -2.03 -10.46 3.78
N PRO A 262 -2.76 -11.57 4.02
CA PRO A 262 -3.99 -11.85 3.29
C PRO A 262 -5.06 -10.77 3.36
N ARG A 263 -5.35 -10.22 4.54
CA ARG A 263 -6.37 -9.17 4.67
C ARG A 263 -5.95 -7.90 3.94
N GLU A 264 -4.66 -7.58 3.96
CA GLU A 264 -4.13 -6.41 3.25
C GLU A 264 -4.11 -6.61 1.72
N ALA A 265 -4.06 -7.85 1.22
CA ALA A 265 -4.19 -8.13 -0.21
C ALA A 265 -5.60 -7.80 -0.73
N VAL A 266 -6.65 -8.18 0.01
CA VAL A 266 -8.04 -7.80 -0.30
C VAL A 266 -8.20 -6.28 -0.24
N PHE A 267 -7.71 -5.66 0.83
CA PHE A 267 -7.74 -4.21 0.99
C PHE A 267 -7.06 -3.49 -0.17
N HIS A 268 -5.86 -3.92 -0.56
CA HIS A 268 -5.16 -3.37 -1.71
C HIS A 268 -5.95 -3.52 -3.01
N ALA A 269 -6.62 -4.65 -3.24
CA ALA A 269 -7.46 -4.85 -4.42
C ALA A 269 -8.65 -3.86 -4.44
N LEU A 270 -9.32 -3.65 -3.30
CA LEU A 270 -10.41 -2.69 -3.15
C LEU A 270 -9.93 -1.25 -3.38
N VAL A 271 -8.77 -0.88 -2.85
CA VAL A 271 -8.16 0.43 -3.12
C VAL A 271 -7.88 0.58 -4.61
N ARG A 272 -7.32 -0.43 -5.29
CA ARG A 272 -7.02 -0.34 -6.74
C ARG A 272 -8.29 -0.26 -7.58
N LYS A 273 -9.37 -0.93 -7.15
CA LYS A 273 -10.69 -0.74 -7.73
C LYS A 273 -11.13 0.71 -7.62
N ASN A 274 -10.92 1.37 -6.48
CA ASN A 274 -11.22 2.79 -6.33
C ASN A 274 -10.39 3.67 -7.26
N TYR A 275 -9.09 3.38 -7.45
CA TYR A 275 -8.24 4.00 -8.48
C TYR A 275 -8.64 3.67 -9.94
N GLY A 276 -9.64 2.81 -10.16
CA GLY A 276 -10.13 2.49 -11.51
C GLY A 276 -9.49 1.28 -12.17
N CYS A 277 -8.72 0.47 -11.45
CA CYS A 277 -8.19 -0.79 -11.97
C CYS A 277 -9.29 -1.86 -12.05
N THR A 278 -9.37 -2.55 -13.18
CA THR A 278 -10.27 -3.69 -13.38
C THR A 278 -9.66 -5.01 -12.92
N HIS A 279 -8.32 -5.07 -12.88
CA HIS A 279 -7.56 -6.24 -12.44
C HIS A 279 -6.55 -5.85 -11.36
N PHE A 280 -6.14 -6.81 -10.54
CA PHE A 280 -5.11 -6.58 -9.52
C PHE A 280 -4.19 -7.80 -9.38
N THR A 281 -2.89 -7.60 -9.51
CA THR A 281 -1.93 -8.68 -9.33
C THR A 281 -1.75 -9.01 -7.86
N VAL A 282 -1.81 -10.30 -7.52
CA VAL A 282 -1.49 -10.80 -6.18
C VAL A 282 -0.43 -11.89 -6.32
N GLY A 283 0.76 -11.59 -5.80
CA GLY A 283 1.91 -12.50 -5.84
C GLY A 283 1.96 -13.46 -4.65
N ARG A 284 3.09 -14.14 -4.52
CA ARG A 284 3.47 -14.88 -3.30
C ARG A 284 3.63 -13.90 -2.13
N ASP A 285 3.17 -14.30 -0.95
CA ASP A 285 3.43 -13.62 0.33
C ASP A 285 3.08 -12.11 0.28
N HIS A 286 1.99 -11.80 -0.43
CA HIS A 286 1.57 -10.43 -0.71
C HIS A 286 1.26 -9.70 0.59
N ALA A 287 1.91 -8.55 0.80
CA ALA A 287 1.85 -7.76 2.04
C ALA A 287 2.20 -8.55 3.32
N GLY A 288 2.88 -9.70 3.21
CA GLY A 288 3.36 -10.47 4.34
C GLY A 288 4.63 -9.89 4.98
N VAL A 289 4.90 -10.36 6.19
CA VAL A 289 6.11 -10.06 6.97
C VAL A 289 6.57 -11.31 7.69
N GLY A 290 7.89 -11.52 7.71
CA GLY A 290 8.48 -12.69 8.37
C GLY A 290 7.89 -14.01 7.85
N ASN A 291 7.45 -14.85 8.77
CA ASN A 291 6.79 -16.12 8.48
C ASN A 291 5.38 -16.20 9.11
N TYR A 292 4.71 -15.07 9.33
CA TYR A 292 3.39 -15.04 9.98
C TYR A 292 2.25 -15.56 9.08
N TYR A 293 2.47 -15.63 7.76
CA TYR A 293 1.46 -16.04 6.80
C TYR A 293 1.99 -17.14 5.88
N GLY A 294 1.09 -18.02 5.44
CA GLY A 294 1.39 -19.00 4.40
C GLY A 294 1.68 -18.32 3.06
N THR A 295 2.57 -18.94 2.29
CA THR A 295 3.08 -18.47 0.98
C THR A 295 1.99 -17.96 0.02
N PHE A 296 0.80 -18.57 0.03
CA PHE A 296 -0.31 -18.23 -0.87
C PHE A 296 -1.61 -17.83 -0.15
N ASP A 297 -1.55 -17.58 1.16
CA ASP A 297 -2.76 -17.26 1.92
C ASP A 297 -3.41 -15.97 1.42
N ALA A 298 -2.60 -15.02 0.93
CA ALA A 298 -3.07 -13.80 0.31
C ALA A 298 -3.80 -13.98 -1.03
N GLN A 299 -3.63 -15.13 -1.68
CA GLN A 299 -4.41 -15.50 -2.86
C GLN A 299 -5.68 -16.23 -2.44
N LYS A 300 -5.56 -17.18 -1.51
CA LYS A 300 -6.66 -18.02 -1.04
C LYS A 300 -7.78 -17.23 -0.36
N ILE A 301 -7.45 -16.15 0.34
CA ILE A 301 -8.45 -15.32 1.04
C ILE A 301 -9.50 -14.72 0.11
N PHE A 302 -9.20 -14.53 -1.17
CA PHE A 302 -10.19 -14.06 -2.14
C PHE A 302 -11.33 -15.06 -2.36
N TYR A 303 -11.15 -16.36 -2.04
CA TYR A 303 -12.20 -17.37 -2.10
C TYR A 303 -13.21 -17.28 -0.94
N GLU A 304 -12.99 -16.39 0.04
CA GLU A 304 -13.97 -16.09 1.09
C GLU A 304 -15.03 -15.08 0.65
N PHE A 305 -14.92 -14.58 -0.60
CA PHE A 305 -15.83 -13.63 -1.22
C PHE A 305 -16.34 -14.15 -2.55
N GLU A 306 -17.60 -13.86 -2.85
CA GLU A 306 -18.09 -14.03 -4.21
C GLU A 306 -17.41 -13.00 -5.13
N PRO A 307 -17.03 -13.36 -6.38
CA PRO A 307 -16.31 -12.44 -7.27
C PRO A 307 -17.03 -11.09 -7.48
N CYS A 308 -18.36 -11.08 -7.46
CA CYS A 308 -19.16 -9.87 -7.61
C CYS A 308 -19.15 -8.95 -6.38
N GLU A 309 -18.87 -9.48 -5.18
CA GLU A 309 -18.76 -8.70 -3.94
C GLU A 309 -17.52 -7.78 -4.00
N ILE A 310 -16.36 -8.32 -4.38
CA ILE A 310 -15.12 -7.53 -4.54
C ILE A 310 -15.17 -6.72 -5.84
N GLY A 311 -15.63 -7.32 -6.94
CA GLY A 311 -15.86 -6.65 -8.24
C GLY A 311 -14.61 -6.29 -9.04
N ILE A 312 -13.39 -6.48 -8.51
CA ILE A 312 -12.12 -6.42 -9.25
C ILE A 312 -11.60 -7.84 -9.48
N ILE A 313 -10.96 -8.10 -10.62
CA ILE A 313 -10.47 -9.44 -10.97
C ILE A 313 -9.04 -9.62 -10.42
N PRO A 314 -8.82 -10.50 -9.43
CA PRO A 314 -7.45 -10.78 -8.98
C PRO A 314 -6.72 -11.66 -10.00
N LEU A 315 -5.44 -11.35 -10.25
CA LEU A 315 -4.54 -12.15 -11.06
C LEU A 315 -3.48 -12.79 -10.16
N PHE A 316 -3.61 -14.11 -9.95
CA PHE A 316 -2.76 -14.86 -9.04
C PHE A 316 -1.50 -15.39 -9.72
N PHE A 317 -0.35 -14.89 -9.27
CA PHE A 317 0.96 -15.31 -9.77
C PHE A 317 1.67 -16.26 -8.80
N GLU A 318 2.23 -17.32 -9.37
CA GLU A 318 3.05 -18.29 -8.66
C GLU A 318 4.45 -17.75 -8.33
N HIS A 319 5.26 -18.55 -7.64
CA HIS A 319 6.67 -18.21 -7.43
C HIS A 319 7.41 -18.12 -8.77
N VAL A 320 7.80 -16.91 -9.15
CA VAL A 320 8.54 -16.60 -10.38
C VAL A 320 10.05 -16.63 -10.13
N PHE A 321 10.80 -17.25 -11.03
CA PHE A 321 12.25 -17.41 -10.98
C PHE A 321 12.85 -17.39 -12.38
N TYR A 322 14.15 -17.12 -12.50
CA TYR A 322 14.86 -17.33 -13.76
C TYR A 322 15.34 -18.77 -13.84
N CYS A 323 14.98 -19.51 -14.90
CA CYS A 323 15.47 -20.86 -15.13
C CYS A 323 16.66 -20.83 -16.08
N LYS A 324 17.80 -21.37 -15.64
CA LYS A 324 19.04 -21.43 -16.44
C LYS A 324 18.91 -22.33 -17.66
N GLU A 325 18.12 -23.40 -17.58
CA GLU A 325 17.90 -24.34 -18.69
C GLU A 325 16.92 -23.78 -19.71
N CYS A 326 15.84 -23.12 -19.27
CA CYS A 326 14.93 -22.44 -20.18
C CYS A 326 15.52 -21.15 -20.77
N GLY A 327 16.48 -20.53 -20.09
CA GLY A 327 17.07 -19.25 -20.50
C GLY A 327 16.14 -18.05 -20.34
N HIS A 328 15.08 -18.17 -19.52
CA HIS A 328 14.13 -17.09 -19.29
C HIS A 328 13.42 -17.18 -17.92
N MET A 329 12.63 -16.15 -17.61
CA MET A 329 11.75 -16.15 -16.44
C MET A 329 10.64 -17.20 -16.60
N ALA A 330 10.37 -17.95 -15.55
CA ALA A 330 9.32 -18.93 -15.48
C ALA A 330 8.68 -18.91 -14.08
N SER A 331 7.63 -19.71 -13.90
CA SER A 331 6.98 -19.91 -12.61
C SER A 331 6.82 -21.40 -12.31
N MET A 332 6.40 -21.73 -11.10
CA MET A 332 6.02 -23.11 -10.73
C MET A 332 4.94 -23.72 -11.65
N LYS A 333 4.14 -22.90 -12.33
CA LYS A 333 3.14 -23.35 -13.30
C LYS A 333 3.71 -23.68 -14.68
N THR A 334 4.89 -23.15 -15.02
CA THR A 334 5.41 -23.15 -16.40
C THR A 334 6.78 -23.80 -16.53
N CYS A 335 7.44 -24.15 -15.42
CA CYS A 335 8.73 -24.83 -15.42
C CYS A 335 8.88 -25.74 -14.20
N ASP A 336 9.22 -27.02 -14.44
CA ASP A 336 9.42 -28.03 -13.38
C ASP A 336 10.90 -28.40 -13.15
N HIS A 337 11.85 -27.74 -13.83
CA HIS A 337 13.28 -27.99 -13.59
C HIS A 337 13.67 -27.78 -12.12
N SER A 338 14.63 -28.56 -11.62
CA SER A 338 15.01 -28.59 -10.20
C SER A 338 15.59 -27.25 -9.68
N GLN A 339 15.61 -27.09 -8.35
CA GLN A 339 15.99 -25.82 -7.70
C GLN A 339 17.41 -25.34 -8.04
N ASP A 340 18.36 -26.24 -8.27
CA ASP A 340 19.74 -25.92 -8.67
C ASP A 340 19.82 -25.26 -10.07
N LYS A 341 18.79 -25.45 -10.90
CA LYS A 341 18.64 -24.80 -12.22
C LYS A 341 17.96 -23.44 -12.14
N ARG A 342 17.50 -23.02 -10.97
CA ARG A 342 16.76 -21.77 -10.77
C ARG A 342 17.66 -20.72 -10.12
N VAL A 343 17.61 -19.49 -10.60
CA VAL A 343 18.25 -18.35 -9.95
C VAL A 343 17.23 -17.68 -9.03
N PHE A 344 17.54 -17.71 -7.74
CA PHE A 344 16.79 -17.02 -6.70
C PHE A 344 17.77 -16.28 -5.79
N LEU A 345 17.54 -14.99 -5.55
CA LEU A 345 18.33 -14.19 -4.63
C LEU A 345 17.45 -13.73 -3.48
N SER A 346 17.82 -14.11 -2.26
CA SER A 346 17.19 -13.58 -1.07
C SER A 346 17.55 -12.10 -0.88
N GLY A 347 16.67 -11.35 -0.21
CA GLY A 347 16.96 -9.94 0.11
C GLY A 347 18.27 -9.76 0.89
N THR A 348 18.61 -10.71 1.77
CA THR A 348 19.89 -10.73 2.47
C THR A 348 21.06 -10.86 1.49
N LYS A 349 20.96 -11.76 0.51
CA LYS A 349 22.03 -11.93 -0.48
C LYS A 349 22.18 -10.71 -1.39
N VAL A 350 21.08 -10.08 -1.78
CA VAL A 350 21.10 -8.81 -2.52
C VAL A 350 21.83 -7.73 -1.72
N ARG A 351 21.51 -7.57 -0.44
CA ARG A 351 22.20 -6.60 0.44
C ARG A 351 23.68 -6.92 0.62
N GLU A 352 24.06 -8.19 0.75
CA GLU A 352 25.48 -8.59 0.80
C GLU A 352 26.24 -8.18 -0.48
N LEU A 353 25.66 -8.42 -1.65
CA LEU A 353 26.28 -8.06 -2.93
C LEU A 353 26.41 -6.54 -3.08
N LEU A 354 25.33 -5.81 -2.77
CA LEU A 354 25.34 -4.35 -2.79
C LEU A 354 26.38 -3.78 -1.82
N ALA A 355 26.49 -4.33 -0.60
CA ALA A 355 27.47 -3.91 0.39
C ALA A 355 28.93 -4.15 -0.03
N LYS A 356 29.16 -5.07 -0.97
CA LYS A 356 30.48 -5.36 -1.57
C LYS A 356 30.70 -4.62 -2.90
N ASN A 357 29.75 -3.80 -3.34
CA ASN A 357 29.74 -3.17 -4.66
C ASN A 357 29.84 -4.16 -5.81
N GLU A 358 29.35 -5.40 -5.61
CA GLU A 358 29.28 -6.41 -6.65
C GLU A 358 28.02 -6.22 -7.49
N MET A 359 28.14 -6.39 -8.81
CA MET A 359 27.00 -6.30 -9.72
C MET A 359 25.98 -7.40 -9.43
N LEU A 360 24.71 -7.01 -9.35
CA LEU A 360 23.62 -7.98 -9.25
C LEU A 360 23.47 -8.76 -10.57
N PRO A 361 23.22 -10.08 -10.53
CA PRO A 361 23.06 -10.89 -11.73
C PRO A 361 21.96 -10.37 -12.66
N LEU A 362 22.19 -10.47 -13.98
CA LEU A 362 21.25 -10.04 -15.03
C LEU A 362 19.96 -10.85 -15.03
N GLU A 363 20.04 -12.09 -14.56
CA GLU A 363 18.92 -12.99 -14.33
C GLU A 363 17.99 -12.47 -13.23
N PHE A 364 18.51 -11.66 -12.30
CA PHE A 364 17.77 -11.14 -11.17
C PHE A 364 17.23 -9.74 -11.41
N THR A 365 18.05 -8.80 -11.85
CA THR A 365 17.62 -7.40 -12.06
C THR A 365 18.24 -6.80 -13.32
N ARG A 366 17.59 -5.76 -13.86
CA ARG A 366 18.09 -5.03 -15.04
C ARG A 366 19.33 -4.19 -14.66
N PRO A 367 20.33 -4.03 -15.56
CA PRO A 367 21.54 -3.26 -15.28
C PRO A 367 21.29 -1.84 -14.79
N GLU A 368 20.31 -1.15 -15.36
CA GLU A 368 19.96 0.24 -15.04
C GLU A 368 19.40 0.35 -13.63
N VAL A 369 18.59 -0.65 -13.22
CA VAL A 369 18.08 -0.74 -11.84
C VAL A 369 19.21 -1.12 -10.88
N ALA A 370 20.08 -2.07 -11.24
CA ALA A 370 21.24 -2.43 -10.43
C ALA A 370 22.15 -1.23 -10.16
N LYS A 371 22.43 -0.43 -11.21
CA LYS A 371 23.26 0.76 -11.10
C LYS A 371 22.69 1.76 -10.10
N VAL A 372 21.39 2.07 -10.18
CA VAL A 372 20.72 2.94 -9.19
C VAL A 372 20.90 2.43 -7.76
N LEU A 373 20.75 1.12 -7.55
CA LEU A 373 20.90 0.53 -6.21
C LEU A 373 22.34 0.59 -5.68
N ILE A 374 23.34 0.41 -6.55
CA ILE A 374 24.76 0.50 -6.21
C ILE A 374 25.13 1.96 -5.88
N ASP A 375 24.78 2.90 -6.77
CA ASP A 375 25.09 4.33 -6.61
C ASP A 375 24.53 4.90 -5.29
N GLU A 376 23.31 4.52 -4.93
CA GLU A 376 22.68 4.94 -3.67
C GLU A 376 23.26 4.23 -2.45
N ASN A 377 23.71 2.98 -2.57
CA ASN A 377 24.44 2.32 -1.49
C ASN A 377 25.79 3.00 -1.20
N HIS A 378 26.50 3.46 -2.24
CA HIS A 378 27.74 4.22 -2.10
C HIS A 378 27.53 5.56 -1.38
N ARG A 379 26.49 6.32 -1.76
CA ARG A 379 26.17 7.61 -1.13
C ARG A 379 25.88 7.48 0.36
N ASN A 380 25.22 6.40 0.76
CA ASN A 380 24.85 6.16 2.15
C ASN A 380 25.98 5.53 2.98
N ASN A 381 27.05 5.01 2.36
CA ASN A 381 28.19 4.36 3.04
C ASN A 381 29.56 4.80 2.45
N PRO A 382 29.94 6.09 2.56
CA PRO A 382 31.14 6.62 1.91
C PRO A 382 32.47 6.04 2.44
N GLU A 383 32.51 5.49 3.66
CA GLU A 383 33.73 4.90 4.23
C GLU A 383 34.10 3.55 3.59
N LYS A 384 33.12 2.81 3.04
CA LYS A 384 33.35 1.51 2.37
C LYS A 384 33.67 1.63 0.88
N SER A 385 33.38 2.78 0.25
CA SER A 385 33.71 3.00 -1.16
C SER A 385 35.20 3.26 -1.38
N VAL A 386 35.89 3.87 -0.42
CA VAL A 386 37.31 4.20 -0.52
C VAL A 386 38.22 2.96 -0.48
N GLU A 387 37.82 1.89 0.22
CA GLU A 387 38.58 0.63 0.26
C GLU A 387 38.43 -0.22 -1.02
N ALA A 388 37.36 -0.05 -1.79
CA ALA A 388 37.12 -0.77 -3.04
C ALA A 388 37.92 -0.17 -4.20
N ASP A 389 37.98 1.16 -4.29
CA ASP A 389 38.76 1.86 -5.33
C ASP A 389 40.28 1.71 -5.15
N GLN A 390 40.75 1.34 -3.96
CA GLN A 390 42.16 1.03 -3.69
C GLN A 390 42.54 -0.42 -4.00
N LYS A 391 41.56 -1.28 -4.37
CA LYS A 391 41.78 -2.71 -4.70
C LYS A 391 41.40 -3.08 -6.14
N ALA A 392 41.00 -2.11 -6.98
CA ALA A 392 40.69 -2.30 -8.39
C ALA A 392 41.91 -2.12 -9.31
#